data_AF-A0A1G0Y5V1-F1
#
_entry.id   AF-A0A1G0Y5V1-F1
#
_cell.length_a   1.000
_cell.length_b   1.000
_cell.length_c   1.000
_cell.angle_alpha   90.00
_cell.angle_beta   90.00
_cell.angle_gamma   90.00
#
_symmetry.space_group_name_H-M   'P 1'
#
loop_
_entity.id
_entity.type
_entity.pdbx_description
1 polymer ?
#
loop_
_entity_poly.entity_id
_entity_poly.type
_entity_poly.pdbx_seq_one_letter_code
_entity_poly.pdbx_strand_id
1 'polypeptide(L)'
;MNPREVIISEDAFSDLDAGKLFYNNREAGVGQYFIDSLIADLESLRFYSGIHIKCFDCHRMLSKRFPFAIYYSIDEERVSVIAVLDMRRNPTWIGKQIRKRTSRYR
;
A
#
# COMPACT_ATOMS: atom_id res chain seq x y z
N MET A 1 11.19 -6.53 -18.56
CA MET A 1 9.83 -6.51 -17.96
C MET A 1 9.19 -5.20 -18.39
N ASN A 2 7.99 -5.21 -18.97
CA ASN A 2 7.32 -3.97 -19.37
C ASN A 2 6.75 -3.27 -18.13
N PRO A 3 6.86 -1.94 -18.02
CA PRO A 3 6.31 -1.22 -16.89
C PRO A 3 4.79 -1.34 -16.87
N ARG A 4 4.24 -1.72 -15.71
CA ARG A 4 2.78 -1.77 -15.50
C ARG A 4 2.23 -0.41 -15.06
N GLU A 5 0.97 -0.17 -15.38
CA GLU A 5 0.22 0.95 -14.81
C GLU A 5 -0.10 0.65 -13.34
N VAL A 6 0.08 1.63 -12.45
CA VAL A 6 -0.23 1.48 -11.02
C VAL A 6 -1.45 2.34 -10.71
N ILE A 7 -2.52 1.71 -10.24
CA ILE A 7 -3.79 2.36 -9.90
C ILE A 7 -3.99 2.24 -8.39
N ILE A 8 -4.30 3.36 -7.74
CA ILE A 8 -4.51 3.44 -6.29
C ILE A 8 -6.01 3.50 -6.03
N SER A 9 -6.52 2.57 -5.23
CA SER A 9 -7.92 2.60 -4.78
C SER A 9 -8.20 3.77 -3.84
N GLU A 10 -9.47 4.18 -3.74
CA GLU A 10 -9.90 5.19 -2.77
C GLU A 10 -9.58 4.79 -1.32
N ASP A 11 -9.71 3.49 -1.01
CA ASP A 11 -9.36 2.91 0.29
C ASP A 11 -7.86 3.08 0.58
N ALA A 12 -7.00 2.79 -0.40
CA ALA A 12 -5.55 2.98 -0.26
C ALA A 12 -5.15 4.46 -0.19
N PHE A 13 -5.82 5.32 -0.95
CA PHE A 13 -5.62 6.78 -0.87
C PHE A 13 -5.97 7.31 0.53
N SER A 14 -7.11 6.86 1.07
CA SER A 14 -7.53 7.21 2.44
C SER A 14 -6.53 6.71 3.50
N ASP A 15 -5.90 5.55 3.29
CA ASP A 15 -4.87 5.06 4.19
C ASP A 15 -3.61 5.96 4.17
N LEU A 16 -3.21 6.45 3.00
CA LEU A 16 -2.08 7.38 2.85
C LEU A 16 -2.36 8.70 3.57
N ASP A 17 -3.55 9.27 3.42
CA ASP A 17 -3.96 10.49 4.11
C ASP A 17 -3.96 10.30 5.63
N ALA A 18 -4.50 9.18 6.12
CA ALA A 18 -4.48 8.84 7.54
C ALA A 18 -3.04 8.69 8.06
N GLY A 19 -2.15 8.08 7.26
CA GLY A 19 -0.73 7.95 7.58
C GLY A 19 -0.01 9.30 7.64
N LYS A 20 -0.24 10.17 6.65
CA LYS A 20 0.30 11.54 6.61
C LYS A 20 -0.10 12.33 7.85
N LEU A 21 -1.39 12.32 8.19
CA LEU A 21 -1.91 13.01 9.36
C LEU A 21 -1.29 12.45 10.65
N PHE A 22 -1.21 11.13 10.79
CA PHE A 22 -0.58 10.49 11.94
C PHE A 22 0.86 10.96 12.16
N TYR A 23 1.68 10.97 11.11
CA TYR A 23 3.08 11.36 11.23
C TYR A 23 3.27 12.88 11.41
N ASN A 24 2.48 13.72 10.75
CA ASN A 24 2.50 15.17 10.96
C ASN A 24 2.13 15.56 12.41
N ASN A 25 1.23 14.82 13.05
CA ASN A 25 0.87 15.06 14.45
C ASN A 25 2.00 14.70 15.44
N ARG A 26 2.97 13.88 15.02
CA ARG A 26 4.13 13.54 15.87
C ARG A 26 5.24 14.57 15.73
N GLU A 27 5.52 14.98 14.51
CA GLU A 27 6.52 15.99 14.19
C GLU A 27 6.18 16.63 12.85
N ALA A 28 6.16 17.96 12.82
CA ALA A 28 5.84 18.72 11.62
C ALA A 28 6.82 18.38 10.49
N GLY A 29 6.29 18.08 9.30
CA GLY A 29 7.08 17.73 8.12
C GLY A 29 7.29 16.22 7.93
N VAL A 30 7.20 15.40 8.99
CA VAL A 30 7.38 13.94 8.87
C VAL A 30 6.25 13.29 8.06
N GLY A 31 5.04 13.85 8.09
CA GLY A 31 3.94 13.38 7.24
C GLY A 31 4.21 13.59 5.75
N GLN A 32 4.90 14.67 5.36
CA GLN A 32 5.30 14.84 3.96
C GLN A 32 6.38 13.82 3.57
N TYR A 33 7.38 13.63 4.43
CA TYR A 33 8.41 12.60 4.22
C TYR A 33 7.82 11.17 4.13
N PHE A 34 6.75 10.90 4.90
CA PHE A 34 5.96 9.67 4.78
C PHE A 34 5.37 9.51 3.39
N ILE A 35 4.67 10.52 2.88
CA ILE A 35 4.07 10.47 1.54
C ILE A 35 5.14 10.28 0.46
N ASP A 36 6.23 11.06 0.49
CA ASP A 36 7.28 10.97 -0.51
C ASP A 36 7.93 9.57 -0.53
N SER A 37 8.12 8.98 0.65
CA SER A 37 8.64 7.62 0.78
C SER A 37 7.68 6.56 0.22
N LEU A 38 6.38 6.68 0.50
CA LEU A 38 5.38 5.73 0.02
C LEU A 38 5.14 5.87 -1.49
N ILE A 39 5.20 7.08 -2.04
CA ILE A 39 5.13 7.30 -3.49
C ILE A 39 6.30 6.60 -4.19
N ALA A 40 7.53 6.74 -3.70
CA ALA A 40 8.68 6.05 -4.28
C ALA A 40 8.54 4.51 -4.24
N ASP A 41 7.94 3.98 -3.18
CA ASP A 41 7.63 2.54 -3.08
C ASP A 41 6.53 2.12 -4.08
N LEU A 42 5.46 2.91 -4.22
CA LEU A 42 4.37 2.67 -5.18
C LEU A 42 4.84 2.74 -6.64
N GLU A 43 5.68 3.71 -6.99
CA GLU A 43 6.27 3.83 -8.33
C GLU A 43 7.14 2.62 -8.67
N SER A 44 7.83 2.04 -7.68
CA SER A 44 8.64 0.85 -7.90
C SER A 44 7.83 -0.38 -8.32
N LEU A 45 6.53 -0.44 -7.98
CA LEU A 45 5.63 -1.54 -8.39
C LEU A 45 5.46 -1.63 -9.91
N ARG A 46 5.70 -0.54 -10.65
CA ARG A 46 5.70 -0.55 -12.12
C ARG A 46 6.68 -1.59 -12.67
N PHE A 47 7.80 -1.81 -11.98
CA PHE A 47 8.88 -2.70 -12.41
C PHE A 47 8.96 -4.00 -11.61
N TYR A 48 8.63 -3.95 -10.32
CA TYR A 48 8.84 -5.06 -9.38
C TYR A 48 7.55 -5.74 -8.92
N SER A 49 6.40 -5.42 -9.54
CA SER A 49 5.15 -6.13 -9.25
C SER A 49 5.24 -7.61 -9.60
N GLY A 50 4.89 -8.45 -8.62
CA GLY A 50 4.72 -9.90 -8.77
C GLY A 50 5.75 -10.72 -8.01
N ILE A 51 6.87 -10.11 -7.62
CA ILE A 51 7.94 -10.79 -6.87
C ILE A 51 7.68 -10.83 -5.36
N HIS A 52 6.76 -9.98 -4.88
CA HIS A 52 6.46 -9.85 -3.46
C HIS A 52 5.60 -11.02 -2.95
N ILE A 53 5.79 -11.39 -1.69
CA ILE A 53 5.04 -12.48 -1.04
C ILE A 53 3.52 -12.25 -1.09
N LYS A 54 2.75 -13.32 -1.29
CA LYS A 54 1.29 -13.25 -1.22
C LYS A 54 0.80 -13.40 0.22
N CYS A 55 -0.13 -12.55 0.63
CA CYS A 55 -0.82 -12.55 1.91
C CYS A 55 -2.28 -12.16 1.67
N PHE A 56 -3.24 -12.95 2.17
CA PHE A 56 -4.68 -12.68 2.04
C PHE A 56 -5.12 -12.45 0.57
N ASP A 57 -4.65 -13.32 -0.34
CA ASP A 57 -4.89 -13.24 -1.80
C ASP A 57 -4.34 -12.00 -2.51
N CYS A 58 -3.52 -11.19 -1.82
CA CYS A 58 -2.86 -10.01 -2.40
C CYS A 58 -1.34 -10.17 -2.33
N HIS A 59 -0.60 -9.54 -3.24
CA HIS A 59 0.83 -9.33 -3.04
C HIS A 59 1.05 -8.28 -1.95
N ARG A 60 2.09 -8.48 -1.12
CA ARG A 60 2.44 -7.57 -0.02
C ARG A 60 3.87 -7.09 -0.16
N MET A 61 4.03 -5.80 -0.48
CA MET A 61 5.30 -5.10 -0.43
C MET A 61 5.43 -4.36 0.91
N LEU A 62 6.58 -4.47 1.57
CA LEU A 62 6.87 -3.66 2.75
C LEU A 62 7.46 -2.33 2.31
N SER A 63 7.03 -1.23 2.93
CA SER A 63 7.66 0.07 2.69
C SER A 63 9.10 0.06 3.23
N LYS A 64 9.98 0.79 2.54
CA LYS A 64 11.41 0.84 2.88
C LYS A 64 11.72 1.67 4.12
N ARG A 65 10.91 2.69 4.41
CA ARG A 65 11.20 3.72 5.42
C ARG A 65 10.25 3.70 6.60
N PHE A 66 8.99 3.33 6.35
CA PHE A 66 7.94 3.35 7.36
C PHE A 66 7.45 1.93 7.63
N PRO A 67 6.94 1.63 8.84
CA PRO A 67 6.42 0.31 9.20
C PRO A 67 5.05 0.06 8.56
N PHE A 68 4.94 0.25 7.24
CA PHE A 68 3.73 0.13 6.45
C PHE A 68 3.90 -0.97 5.40
N ALA A 69 2.79 -1.56 4.99
CA ALA A 69 2.75 -2.53 3.91
C ALA A 69 1.74 -2.10 2.85
N ILE A 70 2.15 -2.22 1.59
CA ILE A 70 1.35 -1.97 0.40
C ILE A 70 0.80 -3.33 -0.07
N TYR A 71 -0.52 -3.45 -0.08
CA TYR A 71 -1.23 -4.63 -0.57
C TYR A 71 -1.80 -4.34 -1.95
N TYR A 72 -1.49 -5.19 -2.91
CA TYR A 72 -1.88 -4.98 -4.30
C TYR A 72 -2.21 -6.30 -5.01
N SER A 73 -3.05 -6.22 -6.04
CA SER A 73 -3.26 -7.29 -7.02
C SER A 73 -2.63 -6.89 -8.36
N ILE A 74 -2.44 -7.89 -9.22
CA ILE A 74 -1.87 -7.70 -10.56
C ILE A 74 -2.79 -8.42 -11.54
N ASP A 75 -3.13 -7.76 -12.63
CA ASP A 75 -3.69 -8.37 -13.84
C ASP A 75 -2.65 -8.29 -14.99
N GLU A 76 -3.07 -8.45 -16.24
CA GLU A 76 -2.14 -8.52 -17.38
C GLU A 76 -1.30 -7.23 -17.55
N GLU A 77 -1.87 -6.05 -17.31
CA GLU A 77 -1.21 -4.76 -17.57
C GLU A 77 -1.14 -3.83 -16.35
N ARG A 78 -1.90 -4.12 -15.29
CA ARG A 78 -2.15 -3.18 -14.19
C ARG A 78 -1.82 -3.77 -12.84
N VAL A 79 -1.42 -2.87 -11.95
CA VAL A 79 -1.19 -3.10 -10.53
C VAL A 79 -2.22 -2.29 -9.76
N SER A 80 -3.16 -2.98 -9.13
CA SER A 80 -4.21 -2.34 -8.34
C SER A 80 -3.84 -2.35 -6.86
N VAL A 81 -3.54 -1.17 -6.31
CA VAL A 81 -3.18 -0.99 -4.90
C VAL A 81 -4.45 -0.87 -4.07
N ILE A 82 -4.68 -1.88 -3.24
CA ILE A 82 -5.93 -2.09 -2.48
C ILE A 82 -5.83 -1.46 -1.07
N ALA A 83 -4.62 -1.42 -0.49
CA ALA A 83 -4.41 -0.85 0.84
C ALA A 83 -2.94 -0.47 1.10
N VAL A 84 -2.73 0.53 1.97
CA VAL A 84 -1.41 0.95 2.47
C VAL A 84 -1.47 1.02 4.00
N LEU A 85 -1.25 -0.10 4.68
CA LEU A 85 -1.59 -0.23 6.11
C LEU A 85 -0.36 -0.21 7.03
N ASP A 86 -0.52 0.40 8.21
CA ASP A 86 0.44 0.35 9.31
C ASP A 86 0.52 -1.07 9.90
N MET A 87 1.71 -1.67 9.86
CA MET A 87 2.00 -3.02 10.34
C MET A 87 2.10 -3.15 11.85
N ARG A 88 2.05 -2.04 12.59
CA ARG A 88 1.98 -2.05 14.06
C ARG A 88 0.56 -2.29 14.57
N ARG A 89 -0.45 -2.26 13.69
CA ARG A 89 -1.84 -2.58 14.04
C ARG A 89 -2.03 -4.08 14.24
N ASN A 90 -3.13 -4.45 14.90
CA ASN A 90 -3.49 -5.84 15.12
C ASN A 90 -3.56 -6.63 13.78
N PRO A 91 -2.86 -7.77 13.66
CA PRO A 91 -2.81 -8.55 12.41
C PRO A 91 -4.16 -9.08 11.95
N THR A 92 -5.06 -9.43 12.89
CA THR A 92 -6.44 -9.83 12.58
C THR A 92 -7.23 -8.67 11.97
N TRP A 93 -7.01 -7.44 12.46
CA TRP A 93 -7.62 -6.24 11.88
C TRP A 93 -7.13 -6.00 10.45
N ILE A 94 -5.82 -6.11 10.22
CA ILE A 94 -5.20 -5.99 8.89
C ILE A 94 -5.85 -7.00 7.93
N GLY A 95 -5.86 -8.28 8.29
CA GLY A 95 -6.45 -9.32 7.44
C GLY A 95 -7.95 -9.08 7.16
N LYS A 96 -8.71 -8.52 8.11
CA LYS A 96 -10.11 -8.14 7.90
C LYS A 96 -10.26 -6.99 6.91
N GLN A 97 -9.42 -5.95 6.99
CA GLN A 97 -9.46 -4.85 6.04
C GLN A 97 -9.14 -5.32 4.63
N ILE A 98 -8.06 -6.11 4.45
CA ILE A 98 -7.68 -6.61 3.13
C ILE A 98 -8.81 -7.44 2.53
N ARG A 99 -9.33 -8.45 3.25
CA ARG A 99 -10.46 -9.26 2.74
C ARG A 99 -11.70 -8.45 2.38
N LYS A 100 -12.06 -7.46 3.21
CA LYS A 100 -13.21 -6.57 2.96
C LYS A 100 -13.01 -5.70 1.71
N ARG A 101 -11.78 -5.24 1.46
CA ARG A 101 -11.48 -4.36 0.33
C ARG A 101 -11.30 -5.15 -0.95
N THR A 102 -10.59 -6.28 -0.92
CA THR A 102 -10.39 -7.15 -2.09
C THR A 102 -11.69 -7.65 -2.69
N SER A 103 -12.74 -7.91 -1.89
CA SER A 103 -14.05 -8.31 -2.43
C SER A 103 -14.76 -7.23 -3.26
N ARG A 104 -14.30 -5.98 -3.20
CA ARG A 104 -14.86 -4.85 -3.96
C ARG A 104 -14.13 -4.59 -5.28
N TYR A 105 -12.93 -5.15 -5.43
CA TYR A 105 -12.03 -4.96 -6.58
C TYR A 105 -11.76 -6.28 -7.32
N ARG A 106 -12.57 -7.32 -7.07
CA ARG A 106 -12.65 -8.55 -7.86
C ARG A 106 -13.77 -8.44 -8.88
#